data_AF-A0A2E3IXY6-F1
#
_entry.id   AF-A0A2E3IXY6-F1
#
_cell.length_a   1.000
_cell.length_b   1.000
_cell.length_c   1.000
_cell.angle_alpha   90.00
_cell.angle_beta   90.00
_cell.angle_gamma   90.00
#
_symmetry.space_group_name_H-M   'P 1'
#
loop_
_entity.id
_entity.type
_entity.pdbx_description
1 polymer ?
#
loop_
_entity_poly.entity_id
_entity_poly.type
_entity_poly.pdbx_seq_one_letter_code
_entity_poly.pdbx_strand_id
1 'polypeptide(L)'
;MTLRKLSEIQTRVSLLADQIQEQYNQGPTPKCIVPLLKEQAQIIVQLQTSLKEYTPTSEDREEMAKLKVSFRRLVEHTDRNYRNASKIGIRLTGIGGKPYKSINSRAI
;
A
#
# COMPACT_ATOMS: atom_id res chain seq x y z
N MET A 1 -9.63 5.31 15.72
CA MET A 1 -8.47 5.67 14.87
C MET A 1 -8.40 7.20 14.79
N THR A 2 -7.22 7.83 14.78
CA THR A 2 -7.09 9.31 14.62
C THR A 2 -6.45 9.65 13.28
N LEU A 3 -6.63 10.87 12.77
CA LEU A 3 -6.02 11.31 11.52
C LEU A 3 -4.49 11.23 11.55
N ARG A 4 -3.88 11.56 12.70
CA ARG A 4 -2.45 11.37 12.96
C ARG A 4 -2.01 9.91 12.78
N LYS A 5 -2.76 8.96 13.36
CA LYS A 5 -2.45 7.52 13.22
C LYS A 5 -2.57 7.05 11.76
N LEU A 6 -3.56 7.54 11.02
CA LEU A 6 -3.70 7.23 9.60
C LEU A 6 -2.49 7.74 8.80
N SER A 7 -2.03 8.96 9.10
CA SER A 7 -0.83 9.53 8.49
C SER A 7 0.44 8.72 8.83
N GLU A 8 0.59 8.26 10.07
CA GLU A 8 1.74 7.43 10.48
C GLU A 8 1.75 6.08 9.75
N ILE A 9 0.59 5.43 9.64
CA ILE A 9 0.44 4.19 8.88
C ILE A 9 0.81 4.44 7.41
N GLN A 10 0.35 5.54 6.84
CA GLN A 10 0.65 5.91 5.46
C GLN A 10 2.15 6.14 5.22
N THR A 11 2.83 6.87 6.11
CA THR A 11 4.29 7.05 6.04
C THR A 11 5.02 5.71 6.07
N ARG A 12 4.60 4.77 6.92
CA ARG A 12 5.19 3.42 6.96
C ARG A 12 5.05 2.68 5.64
N VAL A 13 3.89 2.75 4.99
CA VAL A 13 3.72 2.09 3.68
C VAL A 13 4.55 2.76 2.59
N SER A 14 4.69 4.09 2.61
CA SER A 14 5.56 4.79 1.68
C SER A 14 7.01 4.33 1.82
N LEU A 15 7.52 4.22 3.06
CA LEU A 15 8.86 3.70 3.32
C LEU A 15 9.03 2.25 2.80
N LEU A 16 8.03 1.39 2.99
CA LEU A 16 8.05 0.05 2.40
C LEU A 16 8.06 0.08 0.87
N ALA A 17 7.37 1.05 0.26
CA ALA A 17 7.37 1.22 -1.19
C ALA A 17 8.75 1.55 -1.74
N ASP A 18 9.47 2.43 -1.04
CA ASP A 18 10.85 2.81 -1.37
C ASP A 18 11.81 1.63 -1.18
N GLN A 19 11.68 0.89 -0.08
CA GLN A 19 12.49 -0.32 0.17
C GLN A 19 12.28 -1.39 -0.91
N ILE A 20 11.04 -1.61 -1.35
CA ILE A 20 10.74 -2.53 -2.45
C ILE A 20 11.40 -2.06 -3.75
N GLN A 21 11.35 -0.77 -4.04
CA GLN A 21 11.99 -0.20 -5.23
C GLN A 21 13.52 -0.36 -5.19
N GLU A 22 14.14 -0.17 -4.03
CA GLU A 22 15.57 -0.40 -3.83
C GLU A 22 15.94 -1.87 -4.06
N GLN A 23 15.13 -2.82 -3.55
CA GLN A 23 15.31 -4.25 -3.82
C GLN A 23 15.22 -4.59 -5.31
N TYR A 24 14.33 -3.93 -6.06
CA TYR A 24 14.28 -4.09 -7.52
C TYR A 24 15.55 -3.58 -8.21
N ASN A 25 16.13 -2.48 -7.74
CA ASN A 25 17.36 -1.91 -8.32
C ASN A 25 18.59 -2.78 -8.04
N GLN A 26 18.63 -3.50 -6.91
CA GLN A 26 19.75 -4.35 -6.50
C GLN A 26 19.73 -5.76 -7.09
N GLY A 27 18.66 -6.16 -7.78
CA GLY A 27 18.46 -7.55 -8.23
C GLY A 27 17.55 -8.29 -7.25
N PRO A 28 16.22 -8.24 -7.47
CA PRO A 28 15.25 -8.72 -6.49
C PRO A 28 15.33 -10.25 -6.34
N THR A 29 15.54 -10.74 -5.12
CA THR A 29 15.34 -12.16 -4.81
C THR A 29 13.94 -12.39 -4.25
N PRO A 30 13.28 -13.52 -4.57
CA PRO A 30 11.96 -13.84 -4.02
C PRO A 30 11.94 -13.84 -2.49
N LYS A 31 13.04 -14.25 -1.84
CA LYS A 31 13.14 -14.29 -0.38
C LYS A 31 13.09 -12.89 0.25
N CYS A 32 13.66 -11.88 -0.40
CA CYS A 32 13.67 -10.51 0.13
C CYS A 32 12.39 -9.74 -0.24
N ILE A 33 11.88 -9.89 -1.46
CA ILE A 33 10.84 -9.01 -1.97
C ILE A 33 9.41 -9.48 -1.66
N VAL A 34 9.19 -10.79 -1.56
CA VAL A 34 7.86 -11.35 -1.25
C VAL A 34 7.34 -10.91 0.13
N PRO A 35 8.14 -10.96 1.21
CA PRO A 35 7.72 -10.46 2.52
C PRO A 35 7.33 -8.98 2.48
N LEU A 36 8.16 -8.13 1.87
CA LEU A 36 7.93 -6.69 1.77
C LEU A 36 6.64 -6.38 0.99
N LEU A 37 6.43 -7.06 -0.14
CA LEU A 37 5.21 -6.88 -0.94
C LEU A 37 3.96 -7.31 -0.16
N LYS A 38 4.02 -8.44 0.57
CA LYS A 38 2.91 -8.91 1.43
C LYS A 38 2.62 -7.95 2.57
N GLU A 39 3.65 -7.44 3.23
CA GLU A 39 3.50 -6.47 4.31
C GLU A 39 2.88 -5.17 3.79
N GLN A 40 3.42 -4.61 2.71
CA GLN A 40 2.89 -3.42 2.05
C GLN A 40 1.40 -3.60 1.71
N ALA A 41 1.04 -4.74 1.14
CA ALA A 41 -0.33 -5.11 0.84
C ALA A 41 -1.27 -5.10 2.05
N GLN A 42 -0.86 -5.76 3.13
CA GLN A 42 -1.66 -5.84 4.35
C GLN A 42 -1.91 -4.46 4.94
N ILE A 43 -0.87 -3.63 5.02
CA ILE A 43 -0.99 -2.30 5.61
C ILE A 43 -1.88 -1.40 4.74
N ILE A 44 -1.79 -1.50 3.41
CA ILE A 44 -2.68 -0.74 2.51
C ILE A 44 -4.14 -1.14 2.70
N VAL A 45 -4.44 -2.43 2.84
CA VAL A 45 -5.82 -2.89 3.12
C VAL A 45 -6.31 -2.33 4.46
N GLN A 46 -5.48 -2.39 5.50
CA GLN A 46 -5.82 -1.82 6.81
C GLN A 46 -6.06 -0.30 6.72
N LEU A 47 -5.20 0.42 6.01
CA LEU A 47 -5.32 1.86 5.83
C LEU A 47 -6.56 2.22 5.00
N GLN A 48 -6.88 1.45 3.95
CA GLN A 48 -8.10 1.62 3.17
C GLN A 48 -9.37 1.45 4.02
N THR A 49 -9.43 0.39 4.84
CA THR A 49 -10.56 0.17 5.76
C THR A 49 -10.66 1.33 6.76
N SER A 50 -9.53 1.72 7.36
CA SER A 50 -9.50 2.79 8.35
C SER A 50 -9.89 4.15 7.77
N LEU A 51 -9.52 4.45 6.51
CA LEU A 51 -9.91 5.66 5.80
C LEU A 51 -11.41 5.71 5.49
N LYS A 52 -12.04 4.57 5.23
CA LYS A 52 -13.49 4.47 5.01
C LYS A 52 -14.30 4.67 6.28
N GLU A 53 -13.82 4.11 7.38
CA GLU A 53 -14.48 4.18 8.68
C GLU A 53 -14.27 5.53 9.38
N TYR A 54 -13.22 6.26 9.00
CA TYR A 54 -12.93 7.56 9.57
C TYR A 54 -13.94 8.62 9.09
N THR A 55 -14.70 9.17 10.04
CA THR A 55 -15.62 10.29 9.80
C THR A 55 -14.90 11.60 10.11
N PRO A 56 -14.55 12.42 9.10
CA PRO A 56 -13.80 13.65 9.32
C PRO A 56 -14.69 14.73 9.95
N THR A 57 -14.12 15.48 10.90
CA THR A 57 -14.71 16.75 11.35
C THR A 57 -14.49 17.84 10.31
N SER A 58 -15.12 19.00 10.46
CA SER A 58 -14.93 20.15 9.57
C SER A 58 -13.47 20.60 9.47
N GLU A 59 -12.73 20.52 10.58
CA GLU A 59 -11.32 20.90 10.70
C GLU A 59 -10.38 19.87 10.05
N ASP A 60 -10.79 18.60 10.03
CA ASP A 60 -10.01 17.50 9.46
C ASP A 60 -10.14 17.36 7.93
N ARG A 61 -11.07 18.10 7.28
CA ARG A 61 -11.40 17.90 5.86
C ARG A 61 -10.22 18.09 4.92
N GLU A 62 -9.41 19.14 5.13
CA GLU A 62 -8.27 19.43 4.27
C GLU A 62 -7.18 18.36 4.41
N GLU A 63 -6.85 18.00 5.65
CA GLU A 63 -5.86 16.97 5.93
C GLU A 63 -6.31 15.60 5.44
N MET A 64 -7.60 15.28 5.59
CA MET A 64 -8.19 14.05 5.06
C MET A 64 -8.13 14.00 3.52
N ALA A 65 -8.32 15.14 2.83
CA ALA A 65 -8.18 15.20 1.38
C ALA A 65 -6.72 14.95 0.94
N LYS A 66 -5.74 15.56 1.62
CA LYS A 66 -4.30 15.32 1.38
C LYS A 66 -3.95 13.84 1.60
N LEU A 67 -4.45 13.27 2.69
CA LEU A 67 -4.24 11.88 3.08
C LEU A 67 -4.78 10.91 2.00
N LYS A 68 -6.01 11.13 1.52
CA LYS A 68 -6.62 10.35 0.42
C LYS A 68 -5.83 10.44 -0.88
N VAL A 69 -5.36 11.63 -1.27
CA VAL A 69 -4.54 11.81 -2.47
C VAL A 69 -3.22 11.04 -2.36
N SER A 70 -2.54 11.19 -1.24
CA SER A 70 -1.30 10.47 -0.97
C SER A 70 -1.54 8.94 -0.93
N PHE A 71 -2.70 8.49 -0.45
CA PHE A 71 -3.02 7.08 -0.34
C PHE A 71 -3.27 6.49 -1.73
N ARG A 72 -3.94 7.24 -2.60
CA ARG A 72 -4.12 6.85 -4.00
C ARG A 72 -2.78 6.66 -4.71
N ARG A 73 -1.83 7.60 -4.53
CA ARG A 73 -0.48 7.48 -5.12
C ARG A 73 0.25 6.23 -4.62
N LEU A 74 0.14 5.95 -3.32
CA LEU A 74 0.72 4.78 -2.68
C LEU A 74 0.16 3.47 -3.27
N VAL A 75 -1.16 3.38 -3.42
CA VAL A 75 -1.83 2.24 -4.05
C VAL A 75 -1.35 2.03 -5.49
N GLU A 76 -1.27 3.11 -6.28
CA GLU A 76 -0.79 3.05 -7.66
C GLU A 76 0.68 2.58 -7.73
N HIS A 77 1.52 3.02 -6.79
CA HIS A 77 2.90 2.57 -6.70
C HIS A 77 3.00 1.08 -6.32
N THR A 78 2.21 0.63 -5.36
CA THR A 78 2.13 -0.79 -5.00
C THR A 78 1.66 -1.64 -6.17
N ASP A 79 0.63 -1.23 -6.91
CA ASP A 79 0.17 -1.98 -8.10
C ASP A 79 1.31 -2.14 -9.14
N ARG A 80 2.11 -1.08 -9.36
CA ARG A 80 3.31 -1.15 -10.21
C ARG A 80 4.34 -2.15 -9.69
N ASN A 81 4.66 -2.10 -8.40
CA ASN A 81 5.59 -3.04 -7.76
C ASN A 81 5.13 -4.49 -7.90
N TYR A 82 3.83 -4.75 -7.73
CA TYR A 82 3.22 -6.06 -7.93
C TYR A 82 3.32 -6.54 -9.38
N ARG A 83 3.05 -5.66 -10.35
CA ARG A 83 3.21 -5.99 -11.78
C ARG A 83 4.66 -6.30 -12.12
N ASN A 84 5.61 -5.54 -11.58
CA ASN A 84 7.03 -5.78 -11.79
C ASN A 84 7.45 -7.14 -11.21
N ALA A 85 7.00 -7.49 -9.99
CA ALA A 85 7.22 -8.81 -9.40
C ALA A 85 6.69 -9.93 -10.31
N SER A 86 5.48 -9.77 -10.82
CA SER A 86 4.88 -10.77 -11.71
C SER A 86 5.66 -10.95 -13.01
N LYS A 87 6.26 -9.88 -13.56
CA LYS A 87 7.08 -9.95 -14.79
C LYS A 87 8.37 -10.75 -14.58
N ILE A 88 8.93 -10.74 -13.37
CA ILE A 88 10.14 -11.49 -13.03
C ILE A 88 9.84 -12.87 -12.40
N GLY A 89 8.62 -13.38 -12.59
CA GLY A 89 8.22 -14.72 -12.14
C GLY A 89 7.84 -14.82 -10.67
N ILE A 90 7.78 -13.72 -9.93
CA ILE A 90 7.37 -13.71 -8.52
C ILE A 90 5.84 -13.66 -8.46
N ARG A 91 5.23 -14.80 -8.15
CA ARG A 91 3.79 -14.91 -7.93
C ARG A 91 3.43 -14.61 -6.48
N LEU A 92 2.74 -13.49 -6.26
CA LEU A 92 2.19 -13.14 -4.96
C LEU A 92 0.77 -13.73 -4.85
N THR A 93 0.67 -14.82 -4.11
CA THR A 93 -0.62 -15.33 -3.64
C THR A 93 -1.09 -14.45 -2.49
N GLY A 94 -2.28 -13.88 -2.62
CA GLY A 94 -2.97 -13.19 -1.55
C GLY A 94 -3.42 -14.17 -0.46
N ILE A 95 -3.98 -13.61 0.61
CA ILE A 95 -4.55 -14.39 1.72
C ILE A 95 -5.66 -15.30 1.15
N GLY A 96 -5.54 -16.61 1.36
CA GLY A 96 -6.48 -17.61 0.83
C GLY A 96 -6.19 -18.15 -0.57
N GLY A 97 -4.96 -18.04 -1.08
CA GLY A 97 -4.53 -18.69 -2.33
C GLY A 97 -5.02 -18.02 -3.63
N LYS A 98 -5.78 -16.93 -3.52
CA LYS A 98 -6.20 -16.12 -4.67
C LYS A 98 -5.05 -15.19 -5.09
N PRO A 99 -4.83 -14.93 -6.39
CA PRO A 99 -3.90 -13.89 -6.81
C PRO A 99 -4.31 -12.57 -6.17
N TYR A 100 -3.31 -11.78 -5.77
CA TYR A 100 -3.53 -10.49 -5.14
C TYR A 100 -4.40 -9.62 -6.09
N LYS A 101 -5.65 -9.35 -5.70
CA LYS A 101 -6.55 -8.51 -6.49
C LYS A 101 -6.05 -7.07 -6.37
N SER A 102 -5.91 -6.38 -7.50
CA SER A 102 -5.48 -4.97 -7.55
C SER A 102 -6.20 -4.16 -6.47
N ILE A 103 -5.44 -3.49 -5.62
CA ILE A 103 -6.00 -2.60 -4.61
C ILE A 103 -6.68 -1.46 -5.37
N ASN A 104 -8.01 -1.37 -5.26
CA ASN A 104 -8.76 -0.38 -6.02
C ASN A 104 -8.72 0.97 -5.28
N SER A 105 -7.91 1.90 -5.80
CA SER A 105 -7.80 3.26 -5.29
C SER A 105 -9.07 4.10 -5.44
N ARG A 106 -10.06 3.66 -6.26
CA ARG A 106 -11.35 4.34 -6.42
C ARG A 106 -12.35 4.06 -5.29
N ALA A 107 -12.02 3.14 -4.38
CA ALA A 107 -12.97 2.68 -3.37
C ALA A 107 -12.89 3.48 -2.05
N ILE A 108 -12.44 4.74 -2.07
CA ILE A 108 -12.22 5.60 -0.89
C ILE A 108 -12.67 7.02 -1.19
#